data_AF-A0A091ECM7-F1
#
_entry.id   AF-A0A091ECM7-F1
#
_cell.length_a   1.000
_cell.length_b   1.000
_cell.length_c   1.000
_cell.angle_alpha   90.00
_cell.angle_beta   90.00
_cell.angle_gamma   90.00
#
_symmetry.space_group_name_H-M   'P 1'
#
loop_
_entity.id
_entity.type
_entity.pdbx_description
1 polymer ?
#
loop_
_entity_poly.entity_id
_entity_poly.type
_entity_poly.pdbx_seq_one_letter_code
_entity_poly.pdbx_strand_id
1 'polypeptide(L)' 'QVSKAAAELLSYCEAHACEDPLLTPVPTSENPFREKKFFCALL' A
#
# COMPACT_ATOMS: atom_id res chain seq x y z
N GLN A 1 -24.25 -19.61 -2.00
CA GLN A 1 -23.39 -20.16 -3.06
C GLN A 1 -21.99 -19.58 -2.89
N VAL A 2 -20.95 -20.43 -2.99
CA VAL A 2 -19.55 -20.03 -2.81
C VAL A 2 -19.06 -19.11 -3.93
N SER A 3 -19.50 -19.35 -5.16
CA SER A 3 -19.12 -18.57 -6.34
C SER A 3 -19.45 -17.08 -6.23
N LYS A 4 -20.62 -16.73 -5.68
CA LYS A 4 -21.02 -15.34 -5.46
C LYS A 4 -20.14 -14.65 -4.41
N ALA A 5 -19.92 -15.30 -3.27
CA ALA A 5 -19.07 -14.75 -2.21
C ALA A 5 -17.63 -14.56 -2.71
N ALA A 6 -17.11 -15.49 -3.52
CA ALA A 6 -15.79 -15.37 -4.12
C ALA A 6 -15.69 -14.16 -5.08
N ALA A 7 -16.71 -13.89 -5.89
CA ALA A 7 -16.74 -12.74 -6.78
C ALA A 7 -16.78 -11.40 -6.01
N GLU A 8 -17.52 -11.34 -4.90
CA GLU A 8 -17.57 -10.16 -4.04
C GLU A 8 -16.21 -9.88 -3.38
N LEU A 9 -15.53 -10.92 -2.90
CA LEU A 9 -14.18 -10.79 -2.35
C LEU A 9 -13.18 -10.32 -3.41
N LEU A 10 -13.26 -10.87 -4.62
CA LEU A 10 -12.36 -10.51 -5.71
C LEU A 10 -12.55 -9.04 -6.13
N SER A 11 -13.80 -8.61 -6.28
CA SER A 11 -14.15 -7.22 -6.58
C SER A 11 -13.66 -6.25 -5.50
N TYR A 12 -13.76 -6.63 -4.21
CA TYR A 12 -13.25 -5.80 -3.13
C TYR A 12 -11.72 -5.66 -3.19
N CYS A 13 -11.01 -6.77 -3.38
CA CYS A 13 -9.55 -6.76 -3.48
C CYS A 13 -9.10 -5.94 -4.70
N GLU A 14 -9.73 -6.09 -5.86
CA GLU A 14 -9.38 -5.33 -7.07
C GLU A 14 -9.59 -3.83 -6.87
N ALA A 15 -10.66 -3.41 -6.19
CA ALA A 15 -10.93 -2.00 -5.93
C ALA A 15 -9.90 -1.35 -5.00
N HIS A 16 -9.28 -2.10 -4.08
CA HIS A 16 -8.37 -1.55 -3.06
C HIS A 16 -6.90 -1.96 -3.24
N ALA A 17 -6.57 -2.78 -4.25
CA ALA A 17 -5.21 -3.27 -4.46
C ALA A 17 -4.17 -2.14 -4.68
N CYS A 18 -4.60 -1.02 -5.27
CA CYS A 18 -3.73 0.14 -5.47
C CYS A 18 -3.46 0.94 -4.18
N GLU A 19 -4.32 0.78 -3.17
CA GLU A 19 -4.22 1.49 -1.88
C GLU A 19 -3.43 0.69 -0.84
N ASP A 20 -3.22 -0.61 -1.07
CA ASP A 20 -2.41 -1.47 -0.21
C ASP A 20 -0.90 -1.22 -0.48
N PRO A 21 -0.16 -0.61 0.46
CA PRO A 21 1.27 -0.30 0.28
C PRO A 21 2.18 -1.53 0.14
N LEU A 22 1.68 -2.72 0.53
CA LEU A 22 2.40 -3.99 0.41
C LEU A 22 2.19 -4.65 -0.95
N LEU A 23 1.08 -4.38 -1.62
CA LEU A 23 0.83 -4.82 -3.00
C LEU A 23 1.35 -3.81 -4.03
N THR A 24 1.11 -2.52 -3.78
CA THR A 24 1.57 -1.41 -4.61
C THR A 24 2.59 -0.59 -3.83
N PRO A 25 3.90 -0.67 -4.18
CA PRO A 25 4.94 0.03 -3.44
C PRO A 25 4.69 1.55 -3.41
N VAL A 26 4.68 2.12 -2.21
CA VAL A 26 4.54 3.57 -2.02
C VAL A 26 5.87 4.30 -2.21
N PRO A 27 5.84 5.60 -2.58
CA PRO A 27 7.02 6.44 -2.60
C PRO A 27 7.76 6.42 -1.26
N THR A 28 9.07 6.56 -1.33
CA THR A 28 9.89 6.29 -0.15
C THR A 28 9.80 7.36 0.93
N SER A 29 9.23 8.52 0.62
CA SER A 29 8.88 9.59 1.58
C SER A 29 7.63 9.27 2.38
N GLU A 30 6.73 8.44 1.85
CA GLU A 30 5.44 8.09 2.46
C GLU A 30 5.55 6.85 3.35
N ASN A 31 6.57 6.01 3.14
CA ASN A 31 6.82 4.85 3.99
C ASN A 31 7.31 5.27 5.39
N PRO A 32 6.51 5.07 6.46
CA PRO A 32 6.87 5.49 7.82
C PRO A 32 7.94 4.60 8.46
N PHE A 33 8.18 3.40 7.93
CA PHE A 33 9.20 2.47 8.40
C PHE A 33 10.58 2.75 7.82
N ARG A 34 10.67 3.65 6.83
CA ARG A 34 11.97 4.07 6.35
C ARG A 34 12.60 5.04 7.33
N GLU A 35 13.88 4.81 7.62
CA GLU A 35 14.69 5.77 8.37
C GLU A 35 14.59 7.15 7.72
N LYS A 36 14.12 8.13 8.50
CA LYS A 36 14.23 9.54 8.13
C LYS A 36 15.71 9.86 8.08
N LYS A 37 16.30 9.86 6.88
CA LYS A 37 17.59 10.48 6.67
C LYS A 37 17.42 11.95 7.04
N PHE A 38 18.02 12.39 8.14
CA PHE A 38 18.18 13.80 8.46
C PHE A 38 19.03 14.41 7.34
N PHE A 39 18.39 14.89 6.27
CA PHE A 39 19.09 15.65 5.26
C PHE A 39 19.22 17.10 5.73
N CYS A 40 20.45 17.61 5.62
CA CYS A 40 20.92 18.92 6.05
C CYS A 40 21.03 19.11 7.58
N ALA A 41 22.14 18.62 8.16
CA ALA A 41 22.87 19.48 9.08
C ALA A 41 23.51 20.58 8.22
N LEU A 42 22.89 21.76 8.19
CA LEU A 42 23.59 22.96 7.71
C LEU A 42 24.72 23.20 8.72
N LEU A 43 25.95 22.82 8.33
CA LEU A 43 27.20 23.21 8.98
C LEU A 43 27.71 24.50 8.33
#